data_AF-A0A961CJC6-F1
#
_entry.id   AF-A0A961CJC6-F1
#
_cell.length_a   1.000
_cell.length_b   1.000
_cell.length_c   1.000
_cell.angle_alpha   90.00
_cell.angle_beta   90.00
_cell.angle_gamma   90.00
#
_symmetry.space_group_name_H-M   'P 1'
#
loop_
_entity.id
_entity.type
_entity.pdbx_description
1 polymer ?
#
loop_
_entity_poly.entity_id
_entity_poly.type
_entity_poly.pdbx_seq_one_letter_code
_entity_poly.pdbx_strand_id
1 'polypeptide(L)'
;MPEIASAPSADDLAVDLAGSPGTTPAAAAVVPAPAAPVAPAPLEALLAPLRRDPGAAVAVAPAAEVPQSVTATVSAGPDPDGTVATQYGDLGQWMLQPDGQIADWVGLPYQGKTLLEGINVVFVDSTATSARLSARNLNVWMRRSAFGAWPFSSTGYQGIIGATTYSQEPTGANEAYRNAFFLLTNSHGRAFGPYPNPSGPGYVWIGAWSEENLDIANLTHGHESFNDARDALLTAMVDKGATNLGYIDMANTYNTADYSTGDSDGRAIVLGLDLPIGVSRPFRSAPPQAVG
;
A
#
# COMPACT_ATOMS: atom_id res chain seq x y z
N MET A 1 28.80 28.34 -8.20
CA MET A 1 27.32 28.38 -8.06
C MET A 1 26.76 27.50 -9.17
N PRO A 2 26.19 26.32 -8.87
CA PRO A 2 25.69 25.44 -9.91
C PRO A 2 24.24 25.78 -10.27
N GLU A 3 23.96 25.46 -11.52
CA GLU A 3 22.86 25.87 -12.38
C GLU A 3 21.59 25.06 -12.08
N ILE A 4 20.46 25.76 -11.94
CA ILE A 4 19.16 25.18 -11.62
C ILE A 4 18.51 24.73 -12.93
N ALA A 5 18.34 23.43 -13.13
CA ALA A 5 17.66 22.88 -14.31
C ALA A 5 16.14 23.02 -14.15
N SER A 6 15.51 23.82 -15.01
CA SER A 6 14.06 23.94 -15.17
C SER A 6 13.42 22.63 -15.62
N ALA A 7 12.31 22.26 -14.98
CA ALA A 7 11.40 21.20 -15.45
C ALA A 7 10.58 21.65 -16.68
N PRO A 8 10.25 20.77 -17.64
CA PRO A 8 9.44 21.12 -18.81
C PRO A 8 7.93 21.20 -18.50
N SER A 9 7.28 22.12 -19.21
CA SER A 9 5.85 22.48 -19.18
C SER A 9 4.92 21.39 -19.76
N ALA A 10 3.66 21.42 -19.33
CA ALA A 10 2.62 20.43 -19.61
C ALA A 10 1.70 20.82 -20.79
N ASP A 11 2.22 20.90 -22.01
CA ASP A 11 1.45 21.36 -23.18
C ASP A 11 1.62 20.51 -24.47
N ASP A 12 1.91 19.20 -24.35
CA ASP A 12 2.15 18.35 -25.53
C ASP A 12 1.30 17.06 -25.55
N LEU A 13 -0.02 17.20 -25.37
CA LEU A 13 -0.99 16.11 -25.57
C LEU A 13 -2.16 16.55 -26.46
N ALA A 14 -1.92 16.63 -27.76
CA ALA A 14 -2.98 16.58 -28.76
C ALA A 14 -2.47 15.91 -30.04
N VAL A 15 -2.85 14.64 -30.26
CA VAL A 15 -2.74 14.00 -31.57
C VAL A 15 -4.06 13.33 -31.92
N ASP A 16 -4.85 14.09 -32.66
CA ASP A 16 -5.60 13.76 -33.88
C ASP A 16 -6.16 12.32 -34.05
N LEU A 17 -7.50 12.20 -33.97
CA LEU A 17 -8.26 11.06 -34.50
C LEU A 17 -9.43 11.60 -35.34
N ALA A 18 -9.18 11.84 -36.62
CA ALA A 18 -10.21 12.11 -37.63
C ALA A 18 -10.06 11.12 -38.80
N GLY A 19 -11.12 10.33 -39.06
CA GLY A 19 -11.21 9.45 -40.24
C GLY A 19 -12.44 8.54 -40.23
N SER A 20 -13.53 8.98 -40.85
CA SER A 20 -14.75 8.20 -41.22
C SER A 20 -14.76 7.92 -42.74
N PRO A 21 -15.76 7.22 -43.32
CA PRO A 21 -16.29 5.88 -43.03
C PRO A 21 -16.30 4.96 -44.30
N GLY A 22 -16.40 3.64 -44.11
CA GLY A 22 -16.58 2.67 -45.20
C GLY A 22 -17.72 1.71 -44.91
N THR A 23 -18.78 1.77 -45.70
CA THR A 23 -19.99 0.94 -45.63
C THR A 23 -19.86 -0.34 -46.48
N THR A 24 -20.24 -1.50 -45.94
CA THR A 24 -20.97 -2.57 -46.65
C THR A 24 -21.70 -3.48 -45.63
N PRO A 25 -22.83 -4.14 -46.00
CA PRO A 25 -23.77 -4.72 -45.04
C PRO A 25 -23.75 -6.26 -44.94
N ALA A 26 -24.44 -6.74 -43.90
CA ALA A 26 -25.08 -8.07 -43.71
C ALA A 26 -24.32 -9.17 -42.95
N ALA A 27 -24.80 -9.47 -41.74
CA ALA A 27 -25.43 -10.74 -41.38
C ALA A 27 -26.10 -10.62 -39.99
N ALA A 28 -27.40 -10.90 -39.92
CA ALA A 28 -28.16 -10.88 -38.68
C ALA A 28 -27.79 -12.10 -37.82
N ALA A 29 -27.13 -11.85 -36.68
CA ALA A 29 -27.00 -12.81 -35.60
C ALA A 29 -28.00 -12.43 -34.50
N VAL A 30 -28.88 -13.38 -34.16
CA VAL A 30 -29.84 -13.27 -33.05
C VAL A 30 -29.05 -13.27 -31.74
N VAL A 31 -29.09 -12.14 -31.03
CA VAL A 31 -28.54 -12.01 -29.67
C VAL A 31 -29.67 -12.34 -28.68
N PRO A 32 -29.49 -13.29 -27.74
CA PRO A 32 -30.47 -13.51 -26.68
C PRO A 32 -30.45 -12.33 -25.70
N ALA A 33 -31.63 -11.94 -25.24
CA ALA A 33 -31.84 -10.83 -24.31
C ALA A 33 -31.04 -11.02 -23.00
N PRO A 34 -30.50 -9.93 -22.41
CA PRO A 34 -29.86 -10.01 -21.10
C PRO A 34 -30.88 -10.38 -20.02
N ALA A 35 -30.47 -11.26 -19.12
CA ALA A 35 -31.24 -11.63 -17.94
C ALA A 35 -31.49 -10.39 -17.04
N ALA A 36 -32.70 -10.33 -16.47
CA ALA A 36 -33.12 -9.26 -15.57
C ALA A 36 -32.20 -9.16 -14.32
N PRO A 37 -31.99 -7.95 -13.78
CA PRO A 37 -31.22 -7.77 -12.56
C PRO A 37 -31.90 -8.48 -11.38
N VAL A 38 -31.13 -9.31 -10.67
CA VAL A 38 -31.53 -9.88 -9.38
C VAL A 38 -31.53 -8.76 -8.35
N ALA A 39 -32.68 -8.49 -7.74
CA ALA A 39 -32.82 -7.48 -6.70
C ALA A 39 -31.95 -7.84 -5.47
N PRO A 40 -31.27 -6.87 -4.82
CA PRO A 40 -30.59 -7.13 -3.56
C PRO A 40 -31.60 -7.43 -2.46
N ALA A 41 -31.25 -8.37 -1.57
CA ALA A 41 -32.05 -8.71 -0.40
C ALA A 41 -32.22 -7.48 0.53
N PRO A 42 -33.37 -7.34 1.22
CA PRO A 42 -33.60 -6.20 2.11
C PRO A 42 -32.63 -6.22 3.31
N LEU A 43 -32.12 -5.03 3.65
CA LEU A 43 -31.12 -4.72 4.68
C LEU A 43 -31.51 -5.10 6.13
N GLU A 44 -32.71 -5.64 6.35
CA GLU A 44 -33.29 -5.95 7.65
C GLU A 44 -32.85 -7.32 8.22
N ALA A 45 -32.15 -8.15 7.43
CA ALA A 45 -31.75 -9.50 7.84
C ALA A 45 -30.37 -9.60 8.54
N LEU A 46 -29.64 -8.49 8.74
CA LEU A 46 -28.32 -8.45 9.40
C LEU A 46 -28.36 -7.95 10.87
N LEU A 47 -29.55 -7.67 11.41
CA LEU A 47 -29.73 -7.16 12.77
C LEU A 47 -30.31 -8.24 13.71
N ALA A 48 -29.53 -9.29 13.98
CA ALA A 48 -29.83 -10.24 15.06
C ALA A 48 -28.80 -10.06 16.21
N PRO A 49 -29.20 -9.73 17.44
CA PRO A 49 -28.27 -9.57 18.55
C PRO A 49 -27.88 -10.93 19.15
N LEU A 50 -26.58 -11.23 19.13
CA LEU A 50 -25.96 -12.27 19.96
C LEU A 50 -26.03 -11.83 21.43
N ARG A 51 -27.02 -12.35 22.16
CA ARG A 51 -27.08 -12.33 23.62
C ARG A 51 -25.98 -13.26 24.16
N ARG A 52 -25.07 -12.72 24.97
CA ARG A 52 -24.17 -13.53 25.83
C ARG A 52 -24.53 -13.27 27.29
N ASP A 53 -24.84 -14.35 27.99
CA ASP A 53 -25.05 -14.39 29.43
C ASP A 53 -23.74 -14.10 30.19
N PRO A 54 -23.80 -13.35 31.31
CA PRO A 54 -22.68 -13.17 32.21
C PRO A 54 -22.70 -14.26 33.29
N GLY A 55 -21.63 -15.04 33.42
CA GLY A 55 -21.48 -15.89 34.62
C GLY A 55 -20.60 -17.12 34.46
N ALA A 56 -19.30 -16.96 34.68
CA ALA A 56 -18.48 -18.00 35.28
C ALA A 56 -17.25 -17.35 35.92
N ALA A 57 -17.30 -17.19 37.24
CA ALA A 57 -16.14 -16.84 38.05
C ALA A 57 -15.16 -18.03 38.05
N VAL A 58 -13.90 -17.78 37.70
CA VAL A 58 -12.82 -18.75 37.83
C VAL A 58 -11.92 -18.31 38.99
N ALA A 59 -11.67 -19.28 39.87
CA ALA A 59 -11.01 -19.13 41.15
C ALA A 59 -9.56 -18.65 41.05
N VAL A 60 -9.18 -17.79 42.01
CA VAL A 60 -7.80 -17.32 42.25
C VAL A 60 -7.07 -18.36 43.10
N ALA A 61 -5.88 -18.76 42.66
CA ALA A 61 -4.88 -19.48 43.46
C ALA A 61 -3.57 -18.66 43.51
N PRO A 62 -2.76 -18.79 44.58
CA PRO A 62 -1.90 -17.71 45.07
C PRO A 62 -0.54 -17.60 44.39
N ALA A 63 0.06 -16.43 44.60
CA ALA A 63 1.33 -15.95 44.08
C ALA A 63 2.53 -16.84 44.42
N ALA A 64 3.41 -17.02 43.43
CA ALA A 64 4.79 -17.41 43.61
C ALA A 64 5.70 -16.22 43.27
N GLU A 65 6.57 -15.83 44.21
CA GLU A 65 7.60 -14.82 44.04
C GLU A 65 8.64 -15.26 42.99
N VAL A 66 9.05 -14.33 42.12
CA VAL A 66 10.25 -14.44 41.27
C VAL A 66 11.05 -13.13 41.42
N PRO A 67 12.39 -13.20 41.52
CA PRO A 67 13.20 -12.13 42.07
C PRO A 67 13.66 -11.09 41.04
N GLN A 68 13.99 -9.92 41.61
CA GLN A 68 14.98 -8.93 41.18
C GLN A 68 14.73 -8.17 39.87
N SER A 69 14.45 -6.89 40.10
CA SER A 69 14.47 -5.76 39.18
C SER A 69 15.65 -5.78 38.23
N VAL A 70 15.39 -6.15 36.97
CA VAL A 70 16.14 -5.61 35.85
C VAL A 70 15.81 -4.13 35.75
N THR A 71 16.83 -3.27 35.87
CA THR A 71 16.74 -1.85 35.52
C THR A 71 16.24 -1.76 34.09
N ALA A 72 14.96 -1.45 33.92
CA ALA A 72 14.40 -1.11 32.63
C ALA A 72 15.12 0.14 32.13
N THR A 73 15.91 -0.01 31.08
CA THR A 73 16.25 1.11 30.20
C THR A 73 14.92 1.75 29.82
N VAL A 74 14.72 3.00 30.22
CA VAL A 74 13.59 3.81 29.75
C VAL A 74 13.66 3.74 28.22
N SER A 75 12.70 3.05 27.60
CA SER A 75 12.56 3.07 26.15
C SER A 75 12.45 4.54 25.77
N ALA A 76 13.39 5.03 24.96
CA ALA A 76 13.13 6.26 24.24
C ALA A 76 11.80 6.05 23.49
N GLY A 77 10.99 7.11 23.41
CA GLY A 77 9.76 7.08 22.61
C GLY A 77 10.07 6.74 21.14
N PRO A 78 9.03 6.56 20.32
CA PRO A 78 9.23 6.31 18.89
C PRO A 78 10.04 7.46 18.26
N ASP A 79 11.11 7.10 17.54
CA ASP A 79 12.02 8.03 16.89
C ASP A 79 11.60 8.24 15.43
N PRO A 80 11.18 9.44 15.00
CA PRO A 80 10.81 9.72 13.61
C PRO A 80 11.94 9.44 12.61
N ASP A 81 13.19 9.60 13.03
CA ASP A 81 14.38 9.36 12.20
C ASP A 81 14.88 7.91 12.30
N GLY A 82 14.17 7.06 13.05
CA GLY A 82 14.51 5.66 13.23
C GLY A 82 14.57 4.91 11.91
N THR A 83 15.68 4.23 11.66
CA THR A 83 15.90 3.39 10.47
C THR A 83 16.35 1.98 10.85
N VAL A 84 16.01 1.00 10.02
CA VAL A 84 16.57 -0.36 10.09
C VAL A 84 17.53 -0.59 8.93
N ALA A 85 18.73 -1.07 9.24
CA ALA A 85 19.72 -1.45 8.22
C ALA A 85 19.32 -2.77 7.54
N THR A 86 19.21 -2.76 6.21
CA THR A 86 18.79 -3.93 5.42
C THR A 86 19.64 -4.09 4.16
N GLN A 87 19.44 -5.18 3.41
CA GLN A 87 20.01 -5.33 2.07
C GLN A 87 19.49 -4.30 1.06
N TYR A 88 18.37 -3.63 1.34
CA TYR A 88 17.78 -2.61 0.46
C TYR A 88 18.17 -1.18 0.88
N GLY A 89 19.08 -1.04 1.85
CA GLY A 89 19.51 0.22 2.44
C GLY A 89 19.00 0.36 3.87
N ASP A 90 19.27 1.53 4.47
CA ASP A 90 18.70 1.91 5.75
C ASP A 90 17.26 2.38 5.49
N LEU A 91 16.27 1.64 5.98
CA LEU A 91 14.86 1.91 5.72
C LEU A 91 14.24 2.60 6.93
N GLY A 92 13.59 3.74 6.72
CA GLY A 92 12.82 4.43 7.75
C GLY A 92 11.74 3.54 8.34
N GLN A 93 11.54 3.63 9.65
CA GLN A 93 10.57 2.82 10.37
C GLN A 93 9.13 3.32 10.22
N TRP A 94 8.96 4.60 9.88
CA TRP A 94 7.70 5.33 10.00
C TRP A 94 7.29 6.04 8.71
N MET A 95 5.98 6.15 8.51
CA MET A 95 5.44 7.24 7.69
C MET A 95 5.49 8.54 8.49
N LEU A 96 5.89 9.62 7.83
CA LEU A 96 6.06 10.92 8.45
C LEU A 96 5.04 11.92 7.91
N GLN A 97 4.60 12.83 8.78
CA GLN A 97 3.81 14.01 8.43
C GLN A 97 4.68 15.06 7.73
N PRO A 98 4.08 16.10 7.10
CA PRO A 98 4.84 17.17 6.45
C PRO A 98 5.80 17.93 7.38
N ASP A 99 5.57 17.90 8.69
CA ASP A 99 6.42 18.52 9.71
C ASP A 99 7.53 17.58 10.24
N GLY A 100 7.64 16.37 9.68
CA GLY A 100 8.62 15.37 10.06
C GLY A 100 8.27 14.55 11.31
N GLN A 101 7.11 14.77 11.94
CA GLN A 101 6.64 13.90 13.01
C GLN A 101 6.12 12.57 12.47
N ILE A 102 6.10 11.54 13.30
CA ILE A 102 5.48 10.25 12.95
C ILE A 102 3.99 10.49 12.67
N ALA A 103 3.50 9.90 11.59
CA ALA A 103 2.09 9.94 11.24
C ALA A 103 1.25 9.19 12.29
N ASP A 104 0.17 9.84 12.72
CA ASP A 104 -0.61 9.45 13.89
C ASP A 104 -2.08 9.14 13.56
N TRP A 105 -2.33 8.63 12.35
CA TRP A 105 -3.67 8.31 11.87
C TRP A 105 -4.63 9.51 11.91
N VAL A 106 -4.17 10.64 11.37
CA VAL A 106 -4.86 11.95 11.35
C VAL A 106 -5.32 12.42 12.73
N GLY A 107 -4.60 12.03 13.78
CA GLY A 107 -4.89 12.35 15.18
C GLY A 107 -6.04 11.56 15.81
N LEU A 108 -6.57 10.53 15.14
CA LEU A 108 -7.64 9.70 15.69
C LEU A 108 -7.06 8.64 16.65
N PRO A 109 -7.55 8.57 17.90
CA PRO A 109 -7.02 7.63 18.88
C PRO A 109 -7.44 6.19 18.59
N TYR A 110 -6.55 5.24 18.86
CA TYR A 110 -6.83 3.80 18.85
C TYR A 110 -6.75 3.26 20.27
N GLN A 111 -7.89 2.78 20.81
CA GLN A 111 -7.99 2.28 22.18
C GLN A 111 -7.46 3.26 23.24
N GLY A 112 -7.66 4.57 23.02
CA GLY A 112 -7.21 5.64 23.92
C GLY A 112 -5.73 6.03 23.77
N LYS A 113 -5.04 5.52 22.75
CA LYS A 113 -3.61 5.78 22.47
C LYS A 113 -3.44 6.47 21.12
N THR A 114 -2.33 7.16 20.93
CA THR A 114 -1.90 7.63 19.60
C THR A 114 -1.54 6.43 18.72
N LEU A 115 -2.16 6.33 17.55
CA LEU A 115 -1.93 5.25 16.60
C LEU A 115 -0.83 5.63 15.61
N LEU A 116 0.35 5.03 15.73
CA LEU A 116 1.50 5.32 14.88
C LEU A 116 1.47 4.49 13.59
N GLU A 117 1.75 5.15 12.47
CA GLU A 117 1.77 4.51 11.15
C GLU A 117 3.19 4.07 10.76
N GLY A 118 3.45 2.77 10.95
CA GLY A 118 4.71 2.13 10.59
C GLY A 118 4.80 1.78 9.10
N ILE A 119 6.02 1.81 8.57
CA ILE A 119 6.33 1.22 7.27
C ILE A 119 6.12 -0.30 7.33
N ASN A 120 5.31 -0.84 6.42
CA ASN A 120 4.95 -2.25 6.38
C ASN A 120 5.01 -2.87 4.98
N VAL A 121 5.50 -2.13 3.98
CA VAL A 121 5.78 -2.64 2.63
C VAL A 121 7.10 -2.06 2.10
N VAL A 122 7.86 -2.89 1.39
CA VAL A 122 9.04 -2.51 0.60
C VAL A 122 8.82 -2.99 -0.84
N PHE A 123 9.04 -2.13 -1.83
CA PHE A 123 9.02 -2.51 -3.24
C PHE A 123 10.42 -2.47 -3.83
N VAL A 124 10.76 -3.46 -4.64
CA VAL A 124 12.05 -3.57 -5.34
C VAL A 124 11.77 -3.62 -6.84
N ASP A 125 11.99 -2.51 -7.53
CA ASP A 125 11.92 -2.46 -8.99
C ASP A 125 13.33 -2.66 -9.56
N SER A 126 13.66 -3.91 -9.85
CA SER A 126 14.95 -4.34 -10.38
C SER A 126 15.18 -3.89 -11.84
N THR A 127 14.13 -3.47 -12.53
CA THR A 127 14.13 -3.26 -13.99
C THR A 127 14.28 -1.80 -14.38
N ALA A 128 13.94 -0.87 -13.48
CA ALA A 128 13.99 0.56 -13.76
C ALA A 128 15.43 1.08 -13.89
N THR A 129 15.73 1.70 -15.01
CA THR A 129 17.00 2.40 -15.27
C THR A 129 17.00 3.87 -14.87
N SER A 130 15.87 4.39 -14.36
CA SER A 130 15.76 5.76 -13.84
C SER A 130 14.68 5.88 -12.77
N ALA A 131 14.80 6.87 -11.88
CA ALA A 131 13.81 7.18 -10.85
C ALA A 131 12.41 7.38 -11.46
N ARG A 132 12.30 8.15 -12.54
CA ARG A 132 11.05 8.39 -13.26
C ARG A 132 10.44 7.10 -13.80
N LEU A 133 11.26 6.19 -14.33
CA LEU A 133 10.80 4.89 -14.80
C LEU A 133 10.28 4.06 -13.61
N SER A 134 10.97 4.08 -12.47
CA SER A 134 10.52 3.34 -11.29
C SER A 134 9.19 3.85 -10.74
N ALA A 135 9.01 5.18 -10.65
CA ALA A 135 7.74 5.77 -10.22
C ALA A 135 6.58 5.37 -11.15
N ARG A 136 6.84 5.36 -12.47
CA ARG A 136 5.87 4.87 -13.44
C ARG A 136 5.55 3.39 -13.24
N ASN A 137 6.56 2.56 -13.03
CA ASN A 137 6.40 1.12 -12.85
C ASN A 137 5.58 0.82 -11.58
N LEU A 138 5.87 1.48 -10.46
CA LEU A 138 5.08 1.38 -9.23
C LEU A 138 3.61 1.73 -9.50
N ASN A 139 3.34 2.87 -10.12
CA ASN A 139 1.97 3.30 -10.45
C ASN A 139 1.25 2.35 -11.44
N VAL A 140 1.98 1.65 -12.31
CA VAL A 140 1.42 0.59 -13.18
C VAL A 140 1.07 -0.64 -12.36
N TRP A 141 1.94 -1.10 -11.46
CA TRP A 141 1.69 -2.24 -10.59
C TRP A 141 0.52 -1.99 -9.63
N MET A 142 0.45 -0.81 -9.04
CA MET A 142 -0.65 -0.38 -8.18
C MET A 142 -1.98 -0.48 -8.90
N ARG A 143 -2.11 0.13 -10.09
CA ARG A 143 -3.34 0.04 -10.91
C ARG A 143 -3.66 -1.39 -11.34
N ARG A 144 -2.66 -2.15 -11.78
CA ARG A 144 -2.82 -3.56 -12.19
C ARG A 144 -3.35 -4.44 -11.05
N SER A 145 -3.03 -4.08 -9.82
CA SER A 145 -3.40 -4.77 -8.59
C SER A 145 -4.65 -4.17 -7.93
N ALA A 146 -5.41 -3.33 -8.65
CA ALA A 146 -6.59 -2.62 -8.17
C ALA A 146 -6.35 -1.56 -7.06
N PHE A 147 -5.10 -1.28 -6.70
CA PHE A 147 -4.70 -0.21 -5.77
C PHE A 147 -4.40 1.11 -6.49
N GLY A 148 -5.27 1.53 -7.41
CA GLY A 148 -5.06 2.79 -8.15
C GLY A 148 -4.96 4.01 -7.23
N ALA A 149 -4.43 5.12 -7.75
CA ALA A 149 -4.51 6.41 -7.07
C ALA A 149 -5.96 6.90 -7.08
N TRP A 150 -6.41 7.43 -5.95
CA TRP A 150 -7.77 7.94 -5.78
C TRP A 150 -7.75 9.22 -4.94
N PRO A 151 -8.62 10.19 -5.26
CA PRO A 151 -8.75 11.42 -4.49
C PRO A 151 -9.47 11.19 -3.14
N PHE A 152 -9.56 12.25 -2.34
CA PHE A 152 -10.20 12.31 -1.02
C PHE A 152 -9.39 11.65 0.11
N SER A 153 -8.08 11.84 0.10
CA SER A 153 -7.17 11.40 1.14
C SER A 153 -6.30 12.54 1.65
N SER A 154 -5.81 12.45 2.89
CA SER A 154 -4.73 13.35 3.35
C SER A 154 -3.48 13.17 2.48
N THR A 155 -2.68 14.22 2.34
CA THR A 155 -1.48 14.23 1.50
C THR A 155 -0.31 14.97 2.15
N GLY A 156 0.86 14.91 1.53
CA GLY A 156 2.09 15.56 2.00
C GLY A 156 2.96 14.68 2.89
N TYR A 157 2.62 13.39 3.02
CA TYR A 157 3.40 12.45 3.81
C TYR A 157 4.77 12.17 3.20
N GLN A 158 5.67 11.70 4.06
CA GLN A 158 7.05 11.45 3.73
C GLN A 158 7.52 10.10 4.31
N GLY A 159 8.65 9.61 3.80
CA GLY A 159 9.35 8.45 4.35
C GLY A 159 10.86 8.56 4.11
N ILE A 160 11.65 7.90 4.95
CA ILE A 160 13.12 7.98 4.92
C ILE A 160 13.71 6.73 4.27
N ILE A 161 14.61 6.89 3.31
CA ILE A 161 15.48 5.81 2.83
C ILE A 161 16.93 6.32 2.76
N GLY A 162 17.84 5.65 3.45
CA GLY A 162 19.19 6.14 3.70
C GLY A 162 19.14 7.44 4.51
N ALA A 163 19.82 8.47 4.01
CA ALA A 163 19.80 9.82 4.60
C ALA A 163 18.81 10.77 3.89
N THR A 164 17.92 10.24 3.05
CA THR A 164 17.03 11.05 2.20
C THR A 164 15.58 10.87 2.62
N THR A 165 14.88 11.99 2.82
CA THR A 165 13.43 12.05 2.99
C THR A 165 12.76 12.17 1.62
N TYR A 166 11.82 11.28 1.34
CA TYR A 166 11.07 11.21 0.09
C TYR A 166 9.61 11.59 0.32
N SER A 167 9.06 12.42 -0.55
CA SER A 167 7.61 12.69 -0.60
C SER A 167 6.83 11.46 -1.07
N GLN A 168 5.54 11.44 -0.76
CA GLN A 168 4.64 10.35 -1.16
C GLN A 168 4.46 10.21 -2.68
N GLU A 169 4.27 8.96 -3.09
CA GLU A 169 3.48 8.52 -4.24
C GLU A 169 2.17 7.87 -3.72
N PRO A 170 1.02 8.08 -4.37
CA PRO A 170 0.82 8.92 -5.55
C PRO A 170 0.98 10.42 -5.24
N THR A 171 1.39 11.21 -6.24
CA THR A 171 1.69 12.65 -6.09
C THR A 171 0.50 13.58 -6.34
N GLY A 172 -0.66 13.05 -6.72
CA GLY A 172 -1.83 13.89 -7.02
C GLY A 172 -2.43 14.53 -5.76
N ALA A 173 -3.20 15.59 -5.97
CA ALA A 173 -3.79 16.35 -4.87
C ALA A 173 -4.80 15.49 -4.10
N ASN A 174 -4.57 15.34 -2.80
CA ASN A 174 -5.40 14.55 -1.90
C ASN A 174 -5.53 13.08 -2.34
N GLU A 175 -4.44 12.48 -2.84
CA GLU A 175 -4.44 11.10 -3.31
C GLU A 175 -3.73 10.12 -2.37
N ALA A 176 -4.26 8.90 -2.35
CA ALA A 176 -3.62 7.70 -1.83
C ALA A 176 -3.89 6.50 -2.77
N TYR A 177 -3.07 5.45 -2.68
CA TYR A 177 -3.38 4.17 -3.33
C TYR A 177 -4.49 3.47 -2.56
N ARG A 178 -5.50 2.90 -3.24
CA ARG A 178 -6.60 2.18 -2.57
C ARG A 178 -7.34 1.19 -3.45
N ASN A 179 -7.89 0.14 -2.83
CA ASN A 179 -8.53 -1.00 -3.50
C ASN A 179 -10.07 -0.96 -3.61
N ALA A 180 -10.75 -0.07 -2.90
CA ALA A 180 -12.22 0.09 -2.97
C ALA A 180 -12.60 1.57 -3.01
N PHE A 181 -13.88 1.95 -2.86
CA PHE A 181 -14.34 3.35 -2.70
C PHE A 181 -14.24 3.79 -1.23
N PHE A 182 -14.03 5.08 -0.91
CA PHE A 182 -13.62 5.49 0.45
C PHE A 182 -14.72 5.29 1.48
N LEU A 183 -15.99 5.36 1.07
CA LEU A 183 -17.13 5.01 1.91
C LEU A 183 -17.33 3.50 2.14
N LEU A 184 -16.43 2.65 1.65
CA LEU A 184 -16.46 1.19 1.86
C LEU A 184 -15.23 0.76 2.66
N THR A 185 -15.27 -0.43 3.25
CA THR A 185 -14.07 -1.08 3.77
C THR A 185 -13.01 -1.14 2.67
N ASN A 186 -11.84 -0.59 2.96
CA ASN A 186 -10.80 -0.45 1.96
C ASN A 186 -9.41 -0.46 2.60
N SER A 187 -8.48 -1.07 1.89
CA SER A 187 -7.06 -0.96 2.18
C SER A 187 -6.51 0.20 1.36
N HIS A 188 -5.80 1.12 2.01
CA HIS A 188 -5.15 2.23 1.35
C HIS A 188 -3.72 2.41 1.84
N GLY A 189 -2.90 3.17 1.10
CA GLY A 189 -1.53 3.43 1.51
C GLY A 189 -0.79 4.42 0.62
N ARG A 190 0.47 4.67 1.02
CA ARG A 190 1.40 5.61 0.39
C ARG A 190 2.77 4.98 0.29
N ALA A 191 3.49 5.31 -0.78
CA ALA A 191 4.86 4.86 -1.01
C ALA A 191 5.83 6.05 -1.01
N PHE A 192 7.09 5.81 -0.65
CA PHE A 192 8.15 6.81 -0.54
C PHE A 192 9.40 6.28 -1.25
N GLY A 193 9.99 7.11 -2.10
CA GLY A 193 11.10 6.72 -2.98
C GLY A 193 11.06 7.52 -4.29
N PRO A 194 11.73 7.04 -5.36
CA PRO A 194 12.57 5.84 -5.43
C PRO A 194 14.00 6.10 -4.93
N TYR A 195 14.54 5.17 -4.15
CA TYR A 195 15.95 5.15 -3.73
C TYR A 195 16.75 4.18 -4.60
N PRO A 196 17.95 4.52 -5.12
CA PRO A 196 18.77 3.58 -5.88
C PRO A 196 19.06 2.31 -5.08
N ASN A 197 18.78 1.14 -5.63
CA ASN A 197 18.96 -0.12 -4.92
C ASN A 197 20.45 -0.36 -4.59
N PRO A 198 20.87 -0.42 -3.31
CA PRO A 198 22.28 -0.58 -2.97
C PRO A 198 22.81 -1.98 -3.25
N SER A 199 21.93 -2.98 -3.37
CA SER A 199 22.30 -4.39 -3.59
C SER A 199 22.17 -4.85 -5.04
N GLY A 200 21.85 -3.97 -5.99
CA GLY A 200 21.66 -4.39 -7.38
C GLY A 200 21.16 -3.29 -8.31
N PRO A 201 20.70 -3.65 -9.52
CA PRO A 201 20.08 -2.68 -10.41
C PRO A 201 18.74 -2.19 -9.83
N GLY A 202 18.30 -1.04 -10.33
CA GLY A 202 16.96 -0.55 -10.08
C GLY A 202 16.82 0.31 -8.84
N TYR A 203 15.62 0.28 -8.27
CA TYR A 203 15.20 1.19 -7.22
C TYR A 203 14.37 0.47 -6.16
N VAL A 204 14.45 1.00 -4.94
CA VAL A 204 13.70 0.58 -3.76
C VAL A 204 12.71 1.67 -3.38
N TRP A 205 11.55 1.24 -2.92
CA TRP A 205 10.53 2.08 -2.29
C TRP A 205 10.16 1.47 -0.95
N ILE A 206 9.73 2.31 -0.01
CA ILE A 206 9.07 1.87 1.22
C ILE A 206 7.64 2.39 1.21
N GLY A 207 6.77 1.86 2.06
CA GLY A 207 5.47 2.49 2.28
C GLY A 207 4.66 1.90 3.42
N ALA A 208 3.56 2.58 3.70
CA ALA A 208 2.65 2.30 4.80
C ALA A 208 1.25 2.06 4.24
N TRP A 209 0.66 0.92 4.62
CA TRP A 209 -0.68 0.48 4.25
C TRP A 209 -1.52 0.15 5.46
N SER A 210 -2.79 0.43 5.35
CA SER A 210 -3.75 0.37 6.46
C SER A 210 -5.16 0.16 5.93
N GLU A 211 -5.93 -0.61 6.67
CA GLU A 211 -7.32 -0.91 6.37
C GLU A 211 -8.21 0.02 7.18
N GLU A 212 -9.21 0.54 6.49
CA GLU A 212 -10.21 1.44 7.02
C GLU A 212 -11.60 0.87 6.82
N ASN A 213 -12.44 1.08 7.81
CA ASN A 213 -13.87 0.89 7.69
C ASN A 213 -14.61 2.22 7.85
N LEU A 214 -15.79 2.32 7.25
CA LEU A 214 -16.68 3.45 7.49
C LEU A 214 -17.29 3.34 8.89
N ASP A 215 -16.93 4.26 9.77
CA ASP A 215 -17.68 4.50 10.99
C ASP A 215 -18.97 5.26 10.65
N ILE A 216 -20.06 4.51 10.50
CA ILE A 216 -21.39 5.04 10.16
C ILE A 216 -21.89 6.03 11.23
N ALA A 217 -21.50 5.87 12.50
CA ALA A 217 -21.99 6.72 13.58
C ALA A 217 -21.40 8.13 13.50
N ASN A 218 -20.16 8.25 13.03
CA ASN A 218 -19.44 9.51 12.97
C ASN A 218 -19.17 10.01 11.53
N LEU A 219 -19.57 9.24 10.51
CA LEU A 219 -19.23 9.46 9.09
C LEU A 219 -17.73 9.74 8.88
N THR A 220 -16.88 8.99 9.59
CA THR A 220 -15.42 9.03 9.50
C THR A 220 -14.88 7.63 9.22
N HIS A 221 -13.58 7.52 8.93
CA HIS A 221 -12.89 6.24 8.84
C HIS A 221 -12.37 5.82 10.21
N GLY A 222 -12.64 4.57 10.58
CA GLY A 222 -11.96 3.91 11.69
C GLY A 222 -10.80 3.08 11.17
N HIS A 223 -9.66 3.12 11.86
CA HIS A 223 -8.59 2.15 11.64
C HIS A 223 -9.10 0.74 11.96
N GLU A 224 -8.90 -0.20 11.04
CA GLU A 224 -9.20 -1.62 11.21
C GLU A 224 -7.91 -2.43 11.43
N SER A 225 -7.01 -2.45 10.44
CA SER A 225 -5.78 -3.26 10.50
C SER A 225 -4.66 -2.75 9.61
N PHE A 226 -3.41 -2.79 10.09
CA PHE A 226 -2.23 -2.62 9.25
C PHE A 226 -1.84 -3.92 8.54
N ASN A 227 -1.97 -5.07 9.19
CA ASN A 227 -1.54 -6.35 8.61
C ASN A 227 -2.46 -6.81 7.48
N ASP A 228 -3.78 -6.68 7.63
CA ASP A 228 -4.75 -7.09 6.61
C ASP A 228 -4.59 -6.25 5.34
N ALA A 229 -4.32 -4.94 5.49
CA ALA A 229 -4.02 -4.08 4.34
C ALA A 229 -2.72 -4.45 3.62
N ARG A 230 -1.65 -4.74 4.38
CA ARG A 230 -0.38 -5.23 3.82
C ARG A 230 -0.59 -6.54 3.06
N ASP A 231 -1.32 -7.48 3.66
CA ASP A 231 -1.51 -8.83 3.12
C ASP A 231 -2.49 -8.81 1.93
N ALA A 232 -3.47 -7.90 1.92
CA ALA A 232 -4.33 -7.63 0.77
C ALA A 232 -3.52 -7.09 -0.42
N LEU A 233 -2.59 -6.15 -0.18
CA LEU A 233 -1.70 -5.65 -1.22
C LEU A 233 -0.76 -6.74 -1.77
N LEU A 234 -0.12 -7.50 -0.87
CA LEU A 234 0.73 -8.64 -1.21
C LEU A 234 -0.02 -9.62 -2.13
N THR A 235 -1.21 -10.06 -1.69
CA THR A 235 -2.04 -10.99 -2.44
C THR A 235 -2.38 -10.44 -3.82
N ALA A 236 -2.86 -9.20 -3.88
CA ALA A 236 -3.24 -8.56 -5.13
C ALA A 236 -2.05 -8.40 -6.10
N MET A 237 -0.86 -8.03 -5.61
CA MET A 237 0.32 -7.88 -6.45
C MET A 237 0.86 -9.23 -6.96
N VAL A 238 0.94 -10.24 -6.09
CA VAL A 238 1.41 -11.59 -6.45
C VAL A 238 0.48 -12.23 -7.47
N ASP A 239 -0.84 -12.08 -7.31
CA ASP A 239 -1.84 -12.53 -8.29
C ASP A 239 -1.65 -11.88 -9.68
N LYS A 240 -0.97 -10.74 -9.73
CA LYS A 240 -0.64 -10.02 -10.96
C LYS A 240 0.78 -10.29 -11.46
N GLY A 241 1.54 -11.12 -10.77
CA GLY A 241 2.87 -11.59 -11.15
C GLY A 241 4.03 -10.88 -10.45
N ALA A 242 3.79 -10.11 -9.39
CA ALA A 242 4.88 -9.62 -8.54
C ALA A 242 5.51 -10.77 -7.77
N THR A 243 6.78 -10.62 -7.41
CA THR A 243 7.51 -11.65 -6.65
C THR A 243 7.44 -11.32 -5.16
N ASN A 244 6.99 -12.26 -4.33
CA ASN A 244 7.14 -12.16 -2.87
C ASN A 244 8.60 -12.51 -2.50
N LEU A 245 9.33 -11.53 -1.96
CA LEU A 245 10.74 -11.66 -1.58
C LEU A 245 10.95 -11.90 -0.07
N GLY A 246 9.85 -12.09 0.68
CA GLY A 246 9.88 -12.34 2.12
C GLY A 246 9.64 -11.08 2.95
N TYR A 247 9.96 -11.17 4.24
CA TYR A 247 9.72 -10.10 5.22
C TYR A 247 11.03 -9.52 5.76
N ILE A 248 10.96 -8.25 6.18
CA ILE A 248 11.98 -7.54 6.96
C ILE A 248 11.37 -7.15 8.30
N ASP A 249 12.11 -7.35 9.38
CA ASP A 249 11.77 -6.78 10.69
C ASP A 249 12.09 -5.28 10.68
N MET A 250 11.06 -4.45 10.84
CA MET A 250 11.16 -3.00 10.86
C MET A 250 11.28 -2.45 12.29
N ALA A 251 11.22 -3.30 13.32
CA ALA A 251 11.31 -2.91 14.73
C ALA A 251 10.38 -1.73 15.11
N ASN A 252 9.23 -1.63 14.45
CA ASN A 252 8.29 -0.51 14.57
C ASN A 252 6.98 -0.91 15.26
N THR A 253 7.05 -1.83 16.23
CA THR A 253 5.91 -2.22 17.08
C THR A 253 5.93 -1.45 18.40
N TYR A 254 4.84 -0.75 18.70
CA TYR A 254 4.66 -0.02 19.95
C TYR A 254 3.34 -0.39 20.60
N ASN A 255 3.38 -0.64 21.91
CA ASN A 255 2.18 -0.81 22.74
C ASN A 255 2.48 -0.30 24.15
N THR A 256 2.60 1.01 24.28
CA THR A 256 2.91 1.71 25.54
C THR A 256 1.63 2.30 26.14
N ALA A 257 1.75 3.13 27.18
CA ALA A 257 0.60 3.88 27.70
C ALA A 257 0.09 4.92 26.70
N ASP A 258 1.00 5.54 25.93
CA ASP A 258 0.70 6.68 25.06
C ASP A 258 0.58 6.29 23.58
N TYR A 259 1.30 5.25 23.16
CA TYR A 259 1.44 4.88 21.75
C TYR A 259 1.01 3.44 21.46
N SER A 260 0.38 3.23 20.31
CA SER A 260 0.05 1.93 19.74
C SER A 260 0.44 1.89 18.25
N THR A 261 0.83 0.73 17.75
CA THR A 261 0.93 0.45 16.30
C THR A 261 -0.17 -0.51 15.86
N GLY A 262 -1.30 -0.50 16.58
CA GLY A 262 -2.45 -1.34 16.29
C GLY A 262 -2.10 -2.82 16.35
N ASP A 263 -2.48 -3.54 15.30
CA ASP A 263 -2.17 -4.96 15.11
C ASP A 263 -0.82 -5.21 14.40
N SER A 264 -0.09 -4.16 13.99
CA SER A 264 1.18 -4.30 13.26
C SER A 264 2.14 -5.25 13.96
N ASP A 265 2.62 -6.24 13.20
CA ASP A 265 3.57 -7.25 13.68
C ASP A 265 5.04 -6.79 13.59
N GLY A 266 5.27 -5.51 13.28
CA GLY A 266 6.59 -4.92 13.21
C GLY A 266 7.35 -5.23 11.92
N ARG A 267 6.70 -5.84 10.91
CA ARG A 267 7.37 -6.32 9.69
C ARG A 267 6.87 -5.68 8.42
N ALA A 268 7.79 -5.46 7.49
CA ALA A 268 7.46 -5.09 6.12
C ALA A 268 7.56 -6.30 5.17
N ILE A 269 6.56 -6.47 4.31
CA ILE A 269 6.64 -7.41 3.18
C ILE A 269 7.48 -6.80 2.06
N VAL A 270 8.31 -7.61 1.41
CA VAL A 270 9.14 -7.18 0.27
C VAL A 270 8.56 -7.72 -1.04
N LEU A 271 8.24 -6.82 -1.96
CA LEU A 271 7.62 -7.11 -3.26
C LEU A 271 8.56 -6.74 -4.42
N GLY A 272 8.96 -7.74 -5.20
CA GLY A 272 9.70 -7.56 -6.45
C GLY A 272 8.78 -7.15 -7.60
N LEU A 273 9.05 -5.99 -8.20
CA LEU A 273 8.28 -5.40 -9.28
C LEU A 273 8.91 -5.72 -10.64
N ASP A 274 8.96 -7.00 -10.99
CA ASP A 274 9.52 -7.44 -12.25
C ASP A 274 8.50 -7.22 -13.38
N LEU A 275 8.51 -6.04 -14.01
CA LEU A 275 7.81 -5.89 -15.27
C LEU A 275 8.58 -6.69 -16.32
N PRO A 276 7.94 -7.64 -17.03
CA PRO A 276 8.61 -8.27 -18.15
C PRO A 276 9.01 -7.18 -19.14
N ILE A 277 10.31 -7.00 -19.30
CA ILE A 277 10.90 -6.10 -20.27
C ILE A 277 10.42 -6.58 -21.65
N GLY A 278 9.46 -5.87 -22.24
CA GLY A 278 9.03 -6.08 -23.62
C GLY A 278 7.68 -6.78 -23.80
N VAL A 279 6.60 -6.00 -23.86
CA VAL A 279 5.61 -6.21 -24.94
C VAL A 279 6.26 -5.79 -26.25
N SER A 280 7.13 -6.66 -26.73
CA SER A 280 7.52 -6.87 -28.11
C SER A 280 8.06 -8.30 -28.12
N ARG A 281 7.16 -9.29 -28.14
CA ARG A 281 7.56 -10.62 -28.59
C ARG A 281 7.93 -10.46 -30.07
N PRO A 282 9.19 -10.64 -30.49
CA PRO A 282 9.44 -10.82 -31.91
C PRO A 282 8.65 -12.06 -32.33
N PHE A 283 7.90 -11.92 -33.43
CA PHE A 283 7.33 -13.05 -34.15
C PHE A 283 8.45 -14.09 -34.30
N ARG A 284 8.35 -15.23 -33.60
CA ARG A 284 9.08 -16.42 -34.04
C ARG A 284 8.42 -16.80 -35.35
N SER A 285 9.02 -16.41 -36.46
CA SER A 285 8.78 -17.06 -37.74
C SER A 285 9.01 -18.56 -37.50
N ALA A 286 7.96 -19.35 -37.75
CA ALA A 286 8.08 -20.79 -37.76
C ALA A 286 9.21 -21.20 -38.71
N PRO A 287 10.03 -22.22 -38.37
CA PRO A 287 10.97 -22.76 -39.34
C PRO A 287 10.19 -23.28 -40.56
N PRO A 288 10.72 -23.11 -41.78
CA PRO A 288 10.08 -23.64 -42.97
C PRO A 288 9.91 -25.15 -42.82
N GLN A 289 8.68 -25.62 -43.00
CA GLN A 289 8.38 -27.03 -43.21
C GLN A 289 9.21 -27.49 -44.41
N ALA A 290 10.14 -28.42 -44.16
CA ALA A 290 10.82 -29.12 -45.23
C ALA A 290 9.77 -29.96 -45.97
N VAL A 291 9.59 -29.67 -47.25
CA VAL A 291 8.81 -30.50 -48.16
C VAL A 291 9.61 -31.79 -48.38
N GLY A 292 9.02 -32.91 -47.95
CA GLY A 292 9.40 -34.26 -48.34
C GLY A 292 8.20 -34.94 -48.99
#